data_AF-A0A1Y3TA73-F1
#
_entry.id   AF-A0A1Y3TA73-F1
#
_cell.length_a   1.000
_cell.length_b   1.000
_cell.length_c   1.000
_cell.angle_alpha   90.00
_cell.angle_beta   90.00
_cell.angle_gamma   90.00
#
_symmetry.space_group_name_H-M   'P 1'
#
loop_
_entity.id
_entity.type
_entity.pdbx_description
1 polymer ?
#
loop_
_entity_poly.entity_id
_entity_poly.type
_entity_poly.pdbx_seq_one_letter_code
_entity_poly.pdbx_strand_id
1 'polypeptide(L)'
;MSEEKRMVGSYEVEQSIFIGEKEVLFGVSKKEEYPFMVCYCDYNNPLSAPWYTEAVGTDDYLEAMELFCDRVQAQIVLTRSEQEKFKFDKTPFTAADCIPDKKSESIIGKVVVIDAEPKRYEYRHAAYQLVLADGGNGASGGRGQAVFGTYLATGERSRWERYDVLGEIRPERMPQWAKEALNAIQNQEKAKKPHSREER
;
A
#
# COMPACT_ATOMS: atom_id res chain seq x y z
N MET A 1 -23.23 -13.83 16.19
CA MET A 1 -21.86 -13.40 16.53
C MET A 1 -22.01 -11.99 17.08
N SER A 2 -21.80 -11.76 18.37
CA SER A 2 -21.76 -10.38 18.87
C SER A 2 -20.57 -9.71 18.18
N GLU A 3 -20.79 -8.59 17.50
CA GLU A 3 -19.69 -7.75 17.00
C GLU A 3 -18.83 -7.39 18.21
N GLU A 4 -17.62 -7.93 18.25
CA GLU A 4 -16.68 -7.62 19.30
C GLU A 4 -16.29 -6.15 19.13
N LYS A 5 -16.69 -5.33 20.09
CA LYS A 5 -16.45 -3.89 20.08
C LYS A 5 -14.94 -3.63 20.08
N ARG A 6 -14.44 -2.91 19.08
CA ARG A 6 -13.01 -2.57 18.99
C ARG A 6 -12.65 -1.60 20.11
N MET A 7 -11.66 -1.95 20.94
CA MET A 7 -11.20 -1.13 22.06
C MET A 7 -9.82 -0.53 21.79
N VAL A 8 -9.63 0.73 22.18
CA VAL A 8 -8.34 1.41 22.25
C VAL A 8 -8.15 1.89 23.69
N GLY A 9 -7.34 1.16 24.46
CA GLY A 9 -7.30 1.34 25.91
C GLY A 9 -8.67 1.08 26.54
N SER A 10 -9.21 2.08 27.25
CA SER A 10 -10.54 2.04 27.86
C SER A 10 -11.67 2.58 26.96
N TYR A 11 -11.34 3.09 25.77
CA TYR A 11 -12.31 3.67 24.83
C TYR A 11 -12.80 2.64 23.83
N GLU A 12 -14.12 2.59 23.64
CA GLU A 12 -14.76 1.85 22.55
C GLU A 12 -14.71 2.69 21.28
N VAL A 13 -14.19 2.14 20.18
CA VAL A 13 -14.17 2.83 18.88
C VAL A 13 -15.59 2.87 18.32
N GLU A 14 -16.15 4.07 18.23
CA GLU A 14 -17.48 4.28 17.63
C GLU A 14 -17.38 4.63 16.14
N GLN A 15 -16.33 5.36 15.74
CA GLN A 15 -16.11 5.72 14.34
C GLN A 15 -14.64 5.58 13.99
N SER A 16 -14.37 5.11 12.78
CA SER A 16 -13.03 5.15 12.21
C SER A 16 -13.07 5.35 10.71
N ILE A 17 -12.11 6.11 10.20
CA ILE A 17 -11.95 6.38 8.78
C ILE A 17 -10.48 6.19 8.42
N PHE A 18 -10.22 5.26 7.51
CA PHE A 18 -8.88 5.03 6.98
C PHE A 18 -8.73 5.77 5.65
N ILE A 19 -7.81 6.74 5.60
CA ILE A 19 -7.43 7.47 4.37
C ILE A 19 -5.91 7.58 4.33
N GLY A 20 -5.31 7.23 3.20
CA GLY A 20 -3.86 7.33 3.07
C GLY A 20 -3.15 6.25 3.90
N GLU A 21 -2.12 6.60 4.66
CA GLU A 21 -1.40 5.63 5.49
C GLU A 21 -1.94 5.48 6.92
N LYS A 22 -2.88 6.35 7.33
CA LYS A 22 -3.41 6.37 8.70
C LYS A 22 -4.92 6.15 8.76
N GLU A 23 -5.34 5.56 9.86
CA GLU A 23 -6.72 5.55 10.31
C GLU A 23 -6.94 6.65 11.35
N VAL A 24 -8.00 7.45 11.20
CA VAL A 24 -8.46 8.38 12.23
C VAL A 24 -9.56 7.69 13.03
N LEU A 25 -9.43 7.69 14.34
CA LEU A 25 -10.32 6.99 15.26
C LEU A 25 -11.01 7.99 16.19
N PHE A 26 -12.30 7.79 16.40
CA PHE A 26 -13.08 8.41 17.46
C PHE A 26 -13.59 7.31 18.39
N GLY A 27 -13.28 7.45 19.68
CA GLY A 27 -13.67 6.49 20.70
C GLY A 27 -14.34 7.15 21.91
N VAL A 28 -15.18 6.36 22.58
CA VAL A 28 -15.99 6.81 23.72
C VAL A 28 -15.75 5.92 24.93
N SER A 29 -15.59 6.53 26.10
CA SER A 29 -15.55 5.83 27.38
C SER A 29 -16.33 6.59 28.44
N LYS A 30 -17.37 5.94 29.00
CA LYS A 30 -18.13 6.50 30.14
C LYS A 30 -17.39 6.42 31.47
N LYS A 31 -16.19 5.83 31.49
CA LYS A 31 -15.40 5.58 32.71
C LYS A 31 -14.28 6.61 32.90
N GLU A 32 -13.93 7.34 31.86
CA GLU A 32 -12.84 8.31 31.86
C GLU A 32 -13.36 9.70 32.20
N GLU A 33 -12.46 10.54 32.74
CA GLU A 33 -12.74 11.97 32.98
C GLU A 33 -13.06 12.71 31.66
N TYR A 34 -12.30 12.37 30.61
CA TYR A 34 -12.53 12.84 29.24
C TYR A 34 -13.21 11.72 28.43
N PRO A 35 -14.55 11.72 28.30
CA PRO A 35 -15.27 10.60 27.71
C PRO A 35 -15.04 10.42 26.21
N PHE A 36 -14.51 11.42 25.50
CA PHE A 36 -14.28 11.37 24.07
C PHE A 36 -12.78 11.38 23.76
N MET A 37 -12.35 10.53 22.84
CA MET A 37 -10.96 10.47 22.40
C MET A 37 -10.87 10.44 20.89
N VAL A 38 -9.94 11.21 20.33
CA VAL A 38 -9.53 11.14 18.91
C VAL A 38 -8.05 10.78 18.82
N CYS A 39 -7.70 9.79 18.01
CA CYS A 39 -6.31 9.39 17.76
C CYS A 39 -6.08 8.98 16.30
N TYR A 40 -4.81 8.88 15.91
CA TYR A 40 -4.42 8.16 14.70
C TYR A 40 -4.07 6.71 15.05
N CYS A 41 -4.29 5.81 14.10
CA CYS A 41 -3.72 4.47 14.10
C CYS A 41 -2.97 4.22 12.79
N ASP A 42 -1.73 3.76 12.93
CA ASP A 42 -0.86 3.33 11.84
C ASP A 42 -0.56 1.82 12.01
N TYR A 43 -0.25 1.16 10.91
CA TYR A 43 0.11 -0.25 10.82
C TYR A 43 1.52 -0.46 10.25
N ASN A 44 2.24 0.62 9.93
CA ASN A 44 3.58 0.61 9.37
C ASN A 44 4.63 0.28 10.45
N ASN A 45 4.60 -0.96 10.92
CA ASN A 45 5.58 -1.53 11.82
C ASN A 45 5.85 -3.01 11.46
N PRO A 46 6.96 -3.60 11.92
CA PRO A 46 7.36 -4.96 11.52
C PRO A 46 6.34 -6.07 11.83
N LEU A 47 5.40 -5.83 12.76
CA LEU A 47 4.37 -6.77 13.15
C LEU A 47 3.01 -6.49 12.49
N SER A 48 2.90 -5.40 11.73
CA SER A 48 1.64 -4.88 11.20
C SER A 48 0.56 -4.71 12.29
N ALA A 49 1.00 -4.46 13.52
CA ALA A 49 0.11 -4.29 14.67
C ALA A 49 -0.43 -2.85 14.70
N PRO A 50 -1.62 -2.60 15.28
CA PRO A 50 -2.12 -1.24 15.42
C PRO A 50 -1.20 -0.42 16.35
N TRP A 51 -0.72 0.73 15.84
CA TRP A 51 0.10 1.69 16.59
C TRP A 51 -0.65 3.01 16.72
N TYR A 52 -1.05 3.35 17.95
CA TYR A 52 -1.86 4.53 18.22
C TYR A 52 -1.00 5.75 18.56
N THR A 53 -1.26 6.88 17.93
CA THR A 53 -0.52 8.13 18.16
C THR A 53 -1.44 9.34 18.28
N GLU A 54 -0.91 10.41 18.87
CA GLU A 54 -1.57 11.72 18.96
C GLU A 54 -2.97 11.64 19.58
N ALA A 55 -3.14 10.79 20.60
CA ALA A 55 -4.41 10.69 21.31
C ALA A 55 -4.71 12.01 22.05
N VAL A 56 -5.90 12.54 21.79
CA VAL A 56 -6.44 13.72 22.46
C VAL A 56 -7.77 13.32 23.08
N GLY A 57 -7.90 13.54 24.39
CA GLY A 57 -9.15 13.36 25.13
C GLY A 57 -9.83 14.71 25.37
N THR A 58 -11.15 14.75 25.28
CA THR A 58 -11.99 15.90 25.64
C THR A 58 -13.32 15.43 26.24
N ASP A 59 -13.97 16.29 27.01
CA ASP A 59 -15.33 16.12 27.50
C ASP A 59 -16.38 16.85 26.64
N ASP A 60 -15.94 17.64 25.66
CA ASP A 60 -16.80 18.26 24.65
C ASP A 60 -16.89 17.36 23.40
N TYR A 61 -18.08 16.84 23.14
CA TYR A 61 -18.36 16.01 21.98
C TYR A 61 -18.12 16.74 20.65
N LEU A 62 -18.48 18.03 20.55
CA LEU A 62 -18.34 18.78 19.31
C LEU A 62 -16.87 19.10 19.03
N GLU A 63 -16.08 19.40 20.05
CA GLU A 63 -14.63 19.56 19.92
C GLU A 63 -13.97 18.26 19.43
N ALA A 64 -14.37 17.11 19.99
CA ALA A 64 -13.89 15.81 19.52
C ALA A 64 -14.24 15.57 18.04
N MET A 65 -15.47 15.87 17.63
CA MET A 65 -15.90 15.68 16.25
C MET A 65 -15.23 16.66 15.27
N GLU A 66 -14.96 17.90 15.70
CA GLU A 66 -14.18 18.88 14.92
C GLU A 66 -12.76 18.35 14.68
N LEU A 67 -12.07 17.92 15.75
CA LEU A 67 -10.74 17.33 15.64
C LEU A 67 -10.72 16.07 14.76
N PHE A 68 -11.73 15.21 14.88
CA PHE A 68 -11.86 14.03 14.02
C PHE A 68 -11.96 14.42 12.55
N CYS A 69 -12.85 15.37 12.21
CA CYS A 69 -13.02 15.88 10.85
C CYS A 69 -11.74 16.52 10.32
N ASP A 70 -11.06 17.34 11.12
CA ASP A 70 -9.82 18.01 10.74
C ASP A 70 -8.71 17.01 10.42
N ARG A 71 -8.58 15.95 11.23
CA ARG A 71 -7.60 14.89 11.00
C ARG A 71 -7.91 14.06 9.75
N VAL A 72 -9.18 13.77 9.49
CA VAL A 72 -9.63 13.13 8.25
C VAL A 72 -9.29 14.03 7.06
N GLN A 73 -9.59 15.32 7.14
CA GLN A 73 -9.28 16.30 6.10
C GLN A 73 -7.76 16.41 5.88
N ALA A 74 -6.94 16.37 6.94
CA ALA A 74 -5.49 16.37 6.83
C ALA A 74 -4.98 15.14 6.07
N GLN A 75 -5.51 13.95 6.33
CA GLN A 75 -5.16 12.75 5.57
C GLN A 75 -5.56 12.87 4.09
N ILE A 76 -6.75 13.40 3.78
CA ILE A 76 -7.18 13.65 2.39
C ILE A 76 -6.19 14.56 1.65
N VAL A 77 -5.76 15.66 2.28
CA VAL A 77 -4.80 16.61 1.68
C VAL A 77 -3.45 15.93 1.43
N LEU A 78 -2.96 15.15 2.40
CA LEU A 78 -1.70 14.41 2.27
C LEU A 78 -1.75 13.39 1.13
N THR A 79 -2.77 12.52 1.12
CA THR A 79 -2.95 11.50 0.07
C THR A 79 -3.09 12.13 -1.31
N ARG A 80 -3.81 13.24 -1.44
CA ARG A 80 -3.94 13.95 -2.72
C ARG A 80 -2.59 14.50 -3.18
N SER A 81 -1.82 15.11 -2.28
CA SER A 81 -0.47 15.62 -2.57
C SER A 81 0.48 14.50 -3.04
N GLU A 82 0.40 13.32 -2.42
CA GLU A 82 1.15 12.14 -2.87
C GLU A 82 0.76 11.69 -4.27
N GLN A 83 -0.54 11.59 -4.54
CA GLN A 83 -1.05 11.22 -5.86
C GLN A 83 -0.69 12.25 -6.93
N GLU A 84 -0.59 13.54 -6.58
CA GLU A 84 -0.21 14.61 -7.50
C GLU A 84 1.22 14.49 -8.01
N LYS A 85 2.08 13.71 -7.34
CA LYS A 85 3.44 13.39 -7.81
C LYS A 85 3.41 12.59 -9.12
N PHE A 86 2.35 11.81 -9.35
CA PHE A 86 2.17 11.02 -10.57
C PHE A 86 1.56 11.88 -11.69
N LYS A 87 2.42 12.41 -12.56
CA LYS A 87 2.05 13.24 -13.73
C LYS A 87 1.76 12.40 -14.98
N PHE A 88 0.99 11.33 -14.84
CA PHE A 88 0.60 10.42 -15.92
C PHE A 88 -0.84 9.91 -15.74
N ASP A 89 -1.39 9.24 -16.75
CA ASP A 89 -2.74 8.66 -16.70
C ASP A 89 -2.86 7.66 -15.55
N LYS A 90 -3.87 7.88 -14.72
CA LYS A 90 -4.09 7.18 -13.46
C LYS A 90 -4.95 5.93 -13.60
N THR A 91 -5.57 5.75 -14.76
CA THR A 91 -6.49 4.66 -15.08
C THR A 91 -5.88 3.30 -14.72
N PRO A 92 -6.50 2.51 -13.82
CA PRO A 92 -5.99 1.20 -13.45
C PRO A 92 -5.87 0.25 -14.65
N PHE A 93 -4.81 -0.55 -14.64
CA PHE A 93 -4.67 -1.69 -15.53
C PHE A 93 -5.57 -2.83 -15.06
N THR A 94 -6.06 -3.61 -16.02
CA THR A 94 -6.94 -4.75 -15.82
C THR A 94 -6.30 -6.02 -16.37
N ALA A 95 -6.94 -7.18 -16.13
CA ALA A 95 -6.49 -8.45 -16.69
C ALA A 95 -6.45 -8.43 -18.24
N ALA A 96 -7.27 -7.59 -18.90
CA ALA A 96 -7.26 -7.45 -20.36
C ALA A 96 -5.96 -6.82 -20.88
N ASP A 97 -5.28 -6.01 -20.07
CA ASP A 97 -4.00 -5.39 -20.39
C ASP A 97 -2.82 -6.37 -20.26
N CYS A 98 -3.08 -7.59 -19.77
CA CYS A 98 -2.06 -8.55 -19.39
C CYS A 98 -1.98 -9.75 -20.33
N ILE A 99 -0.78 -10.35 -20.38
CA ILE A 99 -0.58 -11.74 -20.72
C ILE A 99 -0.93 -12.54 -19.45
N PRO A 100 -1.93 -13.45 -19.50
CA PRO A 100 -2.41 -14.15 -18.31
C PRO A 100 -1.31 -14.88 -17.55
N ASP A 101 -1.38 -14.81 -16.23
CA ASP A 101 -0.42 -15.48 -15.38
C ASP A 101 -0.53 -17.01 -15.46
N LYS A 102 0.57 -17.67 -15.79
CA LYS A 102 0.71 -19.13 -15.66
C LYS A 102 1.46 -19.44 -14.37
N LYS A 103 0.74 -19.82 -13.32
CA LYS A 103 1.31 -20.06 -11.98
C LYS A 103 2.43 -21.10 -11.92
N SER A 104 2.54 -21.97 -12.91
CA SER A 104 3.64 -22.94 -13.04
C SER A 104 4.95 -22.33 -13.59
N GLU A 105 4.88 -21.15 -14.21
CA GLU A 105 6.01 -20.46 -14.83
C GLU A 105 6.51 -19.30 -13.97
N SER A 106 7.80 -18.99 -14.13
CA SER A 106 8.44 -17.88 -13.43
C SER A 106 7.98 -16.52 -13.98
N ILE A 107 7.78 -15.56 -13.08
CA ILE A 107 7.59 -14.14 -13.39
C ILE A 107 8.78 -13.27 -12.98
N ILE A 108 9.85 -13.88 -12.46
CA ILE A 108 11.06 -13.13 -12.10
C ILE A 108 11.63 -12.45 -13.35
N GLY A 109 11.94 -11.16 -13.23
CA GLY A 109 12.41 -10.29 -14.31
C GLY A 109 11.29 -9.70 -15.17
N LYS A 110 10.03 -10.03 -14.91
CA LYS A 110 8.87 -9.50 -15.65
C LYS A 110 8.24 -8.31 -14.93
N VAL A 111 7.65 -7.41 -15.70
CA VAL A 111 6.76 -6.39 -15.16
C VAL A 111 5.36 -6.98 -15.07
N VAL A 112 4.91 -7.19 -13.84
CA VAL A 112 3.58 -7.73 -13.55
C VAL A 112 2.63 -6.62 -13.11
N VAL A 113 1.34 -6.85 -13.36
CA VAL A 113 0.26 -5.99 -12.92
C VAL A 113 -0.35 -6.59 -11.67
N ILE A 114 -0.32 -5.83 -10.57
CA ILE A 114 -1.00 -6.15 -9.32
C ILE A 114 -2.46 -5.69 -9.40
N ASP A 115 -3.36 -6.51 -8.88
CA ASP A 115 -4.77 -6.17 -8.77
C ASP A 115 -4.98 -4.94 -7.88
N ALA A 116 -5.71 -3.97 -8.42
CA ALA A 116 -6.08 -2.76 -7.69
C ALA A 116 -7.28 -2.99 -6.78
N GLU A 117 -8.16 -3.96 -7.06
CA GLU A 117 -9.43 -4.14 -6.34
C GLU A 117 -9.26 -4.34 -4.82
N PRO A 118 -8.30 -5.16 -4.33
CA PRO A 118 -8.07 -5.32 -2.89
C PRO A 118 -7.59 -4.03 -2.21
N LYS A 119 -7.13 -3.03 -2.97
CA LYS A 119 -6.67 -1.76 -2.42
C LYS A 119 -7.84 -0.84 -2.10
N ARG A 120 -7.61 0.02 -1.11
CA ARG A 120 -8.50 1.15 -0.81
C ARG A 120 -8.59 2.07 -2.02
N TYR A 121 -9.72 2.75 -2.17
CA TYR A 121 -10.09 3.48 -3.38
C TYR A 121 -9.03 4.50 -3.82
N GLU A 122 -8.40 5.19 -2.88
CA GLU A 122 -7.31 6.13 -3.12
C GLU A 122 -6.03 5.50 -3.71
N TYR A 123 -5.86 4.18 -3.61
CA TYR A 123 -4.72 3.46 -4.17
C TYR A 123 -5.09 2.61 -5.40
N ARG A 124 -6.34 2.69 -5.88
CA ARG A 124 -6.78 2.03 -7.13
C ARG A 124 -6.35 2.84 -8.34
N HIS A 125 -5.05 2.81 -8.63
CA HIS A 125 -4.42 3.64 -9.65
C HIS A 125 -3.21 2.92 -10.26
N ALA A 126 -2.98 3.10 -11.57
CA ALA A 126 -1.83 2.57 -12.31
C ALA A 126 -0.45 2.73 -11.64
N ALA A 127 -0.22 3.81 -10.88
CA ALA A 127 1.03 4.06 -10.18
C ALA A 127 1.37 2.95 -9.17
N TYR A 128 0.35 2.30 -8.61
CA TYR A 128 0.49 1.27 -7.60
C TYR A 128 0.26 -0.14 -8.14
N GLN A 129 0.37 -0.38 -9.46
CA GLN A 129 0.10 -1.71 -10.05
C GLN A 129 1.28 -2.33 -10.77
N LEU A 130 2.16 -1.54 -11.40
CA LEU A 130 3.26 -2.08 -12.17
C LEU A 130 4.46 -2.38 -11.26
N VAL A 131 4.78 -3.67 -11.14
CA VAL A 131 5.85 -4.19 -10.28
C VAL A 131 6.83 -4.99 -11.13
N LEU A 132 8.13 -4.66 -11.07
CA LEU A 132 9.19 -5.54 -11.54
C LEU A 132 9.39 -6.64 -10.51
N ALA A 133 8.96 -7.87 -10.82
CA ALA A 133 9.13 -9.01 -9.93
C ALA A 133 10.60 -9.47 -9.91
N ASP A 134 11.19 -9.55 -8.72
CA ASP A 134 12.63 -9.85 -8.52
C ASP A 134 12.90 -11.13 -7.70
N GLY A 135 11.88 -11.71 -7.06
CA GLY A 135 12.09 -12.96 -6.31
C GLY A 135 10.88 -13.46 -5.53
N GLY A 136 11.11 -14.49 -4.70
CA GLY A 136 10.10 -15.15 -3.88
C GLY A 136 9.60 -16.47 -4.48
N ASN A 137 9.19 -17.40 -3.60
CA ASN A 137 8.77 -18.75 -4.01
C ASN A 137 7.54 -18.75 -4.92
N GLY A 138 6.66 -17.76 -4.76
CA GLY A 138 5.52 -17.55 -5.66
C GLY A 138 5.93 -16.97 -7.01
N ALA A 139 7.05 -16.24 -7.09
CA ALA A 139 7.52 -15.63 -8.34
C ALA A 139 8.24 -16.63 -9.25
N SER A 140 9.02 -17.56 -8.70
CA SER A 140 9.77 -18.57 -9.48
C SER A 140 8.88 -19.61 -10.18
N GLY A 141 7.60 -19.70 -9.78
CA GLY A 141 6.71 -20.81 -10.13
C GLY A 141 6.84 -21.97 -9.14
N GLY A 142 5.75 -22.71 -8.95
CA GLY A 142 5.72 -23.88 -8.05
C GLY A 142 4.95 -23.64 -6.74
N ARG A 143 5.49 -24.11 -5.61
CA ARG A 143 4.83 -24.06 -4.29
C ARG A 143 5.19 -22.77 -3.55
N GLY A 144 4.19 -21.96 -3.23
CA GLY A 144 4.34 -20.69 -2.49
C GLY A 144 3.55 -19.58 -3.16
N GLN A 145 3.35 -18.46 -2.45
CA GLN A 145 2.61 -17.31 -2.97
C GLN A 145 3.42 -16.00 -2.93
N ALA A 146 4.46 -15.90 -2.09
CA ALA A 146 5.24 -14.67 -1.99
C ALA A 146 5.93 -14.28 -3.31
N VAL A 147 5.65 -13.06 -3.77
CA VAL A 147 6.31 -12.37 -4.88
C VAL A 147 6.94 -11.10 -4.32
N PHE A 148 8.25 -10.96 -4.42
CA PHE A 148 8.95 -9.71 -4.13
C PHE A 148 9.19 -8.95 -5.43
N GLY A 149 9.11 -7.63 -5.35
CA GLY A 149 9.38 -6.79 -6.50
C GLY A 149 9.39 -5.31 -6.17
N THR A 150 9.77 -4.53 -7.17
CA THR A 150 9.91 -3.08 -7.09
C THR A 150 8.83 -2.39 -7.91
N TYR A 151 8.10 -1.47 -7.29
CA TYR A 151 7.13 -0.64 -8.00
C TYR A 151 7.83 0.28 -9.00
N LEU A 152 7.33 0.32 -10.23
CA LEU A 152 7.94 1.19 -11.25
C LEU A 152 7.71 2.68 -10.98
N ALA A 153 6.58 3.06 -10.38
CA ALA A 153 6.27 4.48 -10.18
C ALA A 153 7.04 5.13 -9.02
N THR A 154 7.38 4.35 -7.99
CA THR A 154 8.02 4.86 -6.77
C THR A 154 9.45 4.35 -6.57
N GLY A 155 9.82 3.23 -7.21
CA GLY A 155 11.08 2.53 -6.92
C GLY A 155 11.09 1.79 -5.58
N GLU A 156 9.96 1.76 -4.87
CA GLU A 156 9.85 1.08 -3.58
C GLU A 156 9.73 -0.44 -3.77
N ARG A 157 10.43 -1.18 -2.92
CA ARG A 157 10.38 -2.64 -2.92
C ARG A 157 9.34 -3.13 -1.92
N SER A 158 8.46 -4.02 -2.37
CA SER A 158 7.38 -4.57 -1.54
C SER A 158 7.19 -6.07 -1.80
N ARG A 159 6.29 -6.68 -1.03
CA ARG A 159 5.92 -8.08 -1.15
C ARG A 159 4.43 -8.20 -1.48
N TRP A 160 4.12 -9.06 -2.44
CA TRP A 160 2.79 -9.39 -2.94
C TRP A 160 2.53 -10.88 -2.84
N GLU A 161 1.28 -11.26 -3.01
CA GLU A 161 0.93 -12.65 -3.24
C GLU A 161 0.74 -12.90 -4.73
N ARG A 162 1.11 -14.11 -5.18
CA ARG A 162 0.98 -14.51 -6.58
C ARG A 162 -0.49 -14.53 -7.04
N TYR A 163 -1.44 -14.65 -6.11
CA TYR A 163 -2.86 -14.52 -6.43
C TYR A 163 -3.32 -13.07 -6.66
N ASP A 164 -2.56 -12.06 -6.21
CA ASP A 164 -2.82 -10.65 -6.49
C ASP A 164 -2.29 -10.23 -7.88
N VAL A 165 -1.58 -11.12 -8.58
CA VAL A 165 -1.00 -10.84 -9.90
C VAL A 165 -2.04 -11.12 -10.99
N LEU A 166 -2.42 -10.08 -11.74
CA LEU A 166 -3.30 -10.20 -12.90
C LEU A 166 -2.60 -10.82 -14.11
N GLY A 167 -1.29 -10.57 -14.26
CA GLY A 167 -0.45 -11.12 -15.31
C GLY A 167 0.76 -10.24 -15.63
N GLU A 168 1.52 -10.62 -16.65
CA GLU A 168 2.60 -9.80 -17.21
C GLU A 168 1.99 -8.69 -18.08
N ILE A 169 2.41 -7.44 -17.91
CA ILE A 169 1.89 -6.34 -18.73
C ILE A 169 2.23 -6.58 -20.20
N ARG A 170 1.24 -6.43 -21.10
CA ARG A 170 1.50 -6.52 -22.54
C ARG A 170 2.45 -5.41 -22.99
N PRO A 171 3.48 -5.68 -23.82
CA PRO A 171 4.43 -4.66 -24.25
C PRO A 171 3.79 -3.42 -24.91
N GLU A 172 2.70 -3.63 -25.65
CA GLU A 172 1.90 -2.59 -26.31
C GLU A 172 1.01 -1.78 -25.35
N ARG A 173 0.73 -2.31 -24.15
CA ARG A 173 -0.05 -1.63 -23.09
C ARG A 173 0.85 -0.93 -22.07
N MET A 174 2.14 -1.23 -22.07
CA MET A 174 3.10 -0.62 -21.14
C MET A 174 3.33 0.87 -21.49
N PRO A 175 3.01 1.80 -20.58
CA PRO A 175 3.14 3.23 -20.84
C PRO A 175 4.62 3.67 -20.84
N GLN A 176 4.89 4.81 -21.46
CA GLN A 176 6.25 5.31 -21.65
C GLN A 176 6.98 5.57 -20.33
N TRP A 177 6.31 6.18 -19.34
CA TRP A 177 6.89 6.43 -18.01
C TRP A 177 7.35 5.13 -17.33
N ALA A 178 6.62 4.02 -17.53
CA ALA A 178 6.97 2.74 -16.94
C ALA A 178 8.18 2.10 -17.63
N LYS A 179 8.30 2.26 -18.96
CA LYS A 179 9.47 1.81 -19.73
C LYS A 179 10.73 2.55 -19.27
N GLU A 180 10.63 3.85 -19.07
CA GLU A 180 11.72 4.69 -18.57
C GLU A 180 12.12 4.31 -17.14
N ALA A 181 11.14 4.13 -16.25
CA ALA A 181 11.38 3.68 -14.89
C ALA A 181 12.04 2.29 -14.82
N LEU A 182 11.57 1.33 -15.64
CA LEU A 182 12.18 0.00 -15.73
C LEU A 182 13.65 0.09 -16.15
N ASN A 183 13.96 0.87 -17.18
CA ASN A 183 15.34 1.09 -17.63
C ASN A 183 16.21 1.72 -16.53
N ALA A 184 15.67 2.71 -15.79
CA ALA A 184 16.37 3.35 -14.68
C ALA A 184 16.70 2.34 -13.56
N ILE A 185 15.73 1.52 -13.15
CA ILE A 185 15.91 0.48 -12.12
C ILE A 185 16.99 -0.53 -12.56
N GLN A 186 16.88 -1.06 -13.78
CA GLN A 186 17.85 -2.02 -14.31
C GLN A 186 19.26 -1.45 -14.42
N ASN A 187 19.40 -0.17 -14.79
CA ASN A 187 20.71 0.49 -14.85
C ASN A 187 21.31 0.70 -13.45
N GLN A 188 20.49 1.04 -12.44
CA GLN A 188 20.94 1.12 -11.06
C GLN A 188 21.41 -0.24 -10.53
N GLU A 189 20.70 -1.33 -10.83
CA GLU A 189 21.11 -2.68 -10.43
C GLU A 189 22.43 -3.11 -11.08
N LYS A 190 22.64 -2.76 -12.35
CA LYS A 190 23.92 -2.99 -13.05
C LYS A 190 25.06 -2.18 -12.43
N ALA A 191 24.82 -0.92 -12.08
CA ALA A 191 25.82 -0.07 -11.44
C ALA A 191 26.16 -0.50 -10.00
N LYS A 192 25.19 -1.05 -9.26
CA LYS A 192 25.37 -1.62 -7.92
C LYS A 192 26.13 -2.95 -7.90
N LYS A 193 26.43 -3.55 -9.05
CA LYS A 193 27.33 -4.71 -9.18
C LYS A 193 28.74 -4.29 -9.63
N PRO A 194 29.59 -3.65 -8.78
CA PRO A 194 31.03 -3.60 -9.05
C PRO A 194 31.69 -4.92 -8.61
N HIS A 195 32.51 -5.50 -9.48
CA HIS A 195 33.55 -6.52 -9.21
C HIS A 195 33.34 -7.46 -7.99
N SER A 196 32.69 -8.61 -8.20
CA SER A 196 32.99 -9.83 -7.42
C SER A 196 33.29 -10.99 -8.37
N ARG A 197 34.29 -10.79 -9.23
CA ARG A 197 34.92 -11.86 -10.01
C ARG A 197 36.33 -11.42 -10.39
N GLU A 198 37.18 -11.28 -9.38
CA GLU A 198 38.61 -11.51 -9.53
C GLU A 198 39.11 -12.09 -8.20
N GLU A 199 39.72 -13.27 -8.33
CA GLU A 199 40.57 -14.00 -7.36
C GLU A 199 39.92 -14.62 -6.11
N ARG A 200 39.55 -15.90 -6.21
CA ARG A 200 40.38 -17.03 -5.72
C ARG A 200 39.81 -18.39 -6.13
#